data_AF-A0A916MZJ2-F1
#
_entry.id   AF-A0A916MZJ2-F1
#
_cell.length_a   1.000
_cell.length_b   1.000
_cell.length_c   1.000
_cell.angle_alpha   90.00
_cell.angle_beta   90.00
_cell.angle_gamma   90.00
#
_symmetry.space_group_name_H-M   'P 1'
#
loop_
_entity.id
_entity.type
_entity.pdbx_description
1 polymer ?
#
loop_
_entity_poly.entity_id
_entity_poly.type
_entity_poly.pdbx_seq_one_letter_code
_entity_poly.pdbx_strand_id
1 'polypeptide(L)'
;MKTAPPRKSVLRDAEDFRLAIELIGFGARLQVLEAEVSLSRDRLARLYKELRGVSPPKGQLPFSPDWFLTWRPNVHASLFLSTYRFLEAHSGQVRIDRMISAYRLYQEQIAMIGEEVVLSFTRAWTLVRFVECRTMELCSCKCCGGKYVRHTYDLQSNFVCGLCAPPPRAAKGRKAKPDNPAGVVHAGMSVRPDSDIALLAHMAKRAPALAAFHAQ
;
A
#
# COMPACT_ATOMS: atom_id res chain seq x y z
N MET A 1 39.21 -16.60 -23.99
CA MET A 1 39.29 -15.95 -22.66
C MET A 1 37.89 -15.95 -22.05
N LYS A 2 37.68 -16.62 -20.91
CA LYS A 2 36.41 -16.56 -20.17
C LYS A 2 36.41 -15.26 -19.36
N THR A 3 35.65 -14.27 -19.79
CA THR A 3 35.43 -13.03 -19.03
C THR A 3 34.70 -13.39 -17.73
N ALA A 4 35.31 -13.06 -16.59
CA ALA A 4 34.68 -13.20 -15.29
C ALA A 4 33.42 -12.31 -15.24
N PRO A 5 32.31 -12.78 -14.65
CA PRO A 5 31.10 -11.97 -14.56
C PRO A 5 31.41 -10.70 -13.74
N PRO A 6 30.86 -9.54 -14.13
CA PRO A 6 31.09 -8.29 -13.42
C PRO A 6 30.69 -8.45 -11.95
N ARG A 7 31.61 -8.12 -11.04
CA ARG A 7 31.37 -8.21 -9.59
C ARG A 7 30.19 -7.30 -9.24
N LYS A 8 29.12 -7.86 -8.67
CA LYS A 8 27.99 -7.08 -8.17
C LYS A 8 28.48 -6.11 -7.08
N SER A 9 28.11 -4.84 -7.20
CA SER A 9 28.49 -3.81 -6.22
C SER A 9 27.86 -4.12 -4.87
N VAL A 10 28.69 -4.19 -3.81
CA VAL A 10 28.25 -4.43 -2.43
C VAL A 10 27.28 -3.33 -1.96
N LEU A 11 27.53 -2.08 -2.36
CA LEU A 11 26.66 -0.95 -2.03
C LEU A 11 25.27 -1.12 -2.64
N ARG A 12 25.20 -1.53 -3.90
CA ARG A 12 23.92 -1.78 -4.58
C ARG A 12 23.16 -2.94 -3.96
N ASP A 13 23.87 -4.00 -3.58
CA ASP A 13 23.28 -5.11 -2.83
C ASP A 13 22.68 -4.62 -1.49
N ALA A 14 23.35 -3.70 -0.79
CA ALA A 14 22.85 -3.13 0.47
C ALA A 14 21.63 -2.21 0.26
N GLU A 15 21.60 -1.43 -0.81
CA GLU A 15 20.44 -0.62 -1.22
C GLU A 15 19.23 -1.50 -1.55
N ASP A 16 19.44 -2.55 -2.35
CA ASP A 16 18.41 -3.53 -2.70
C ASP A 16 17.86 -4.25 -1.44
N PHE A 17 18.72 -4.57 -0.47
CA PHE A 17 18.27 -5.13 0.81
C PHE A 17 17.41 -4.14 1.60
N ARG A 18 17.84 -2.87 1.71
CA ARG A 18 17.04 -1.84 2.40
C ARG A 18 15.66 -1.70 1.78
N LEU A 19 15.61 -1.60 0.45
CA LEU A 19 14.37 -1.52 -0.29
C LEU A 19 13.51 -2.78 -0.08
N ALA A 20 14.10 -3.98 -0.14
CA ALA A 20 13.37 -5.22 0.10
C ALA A 20 12.78 -5.28 1.53
N ILE A 21 13.52 -4.87 2.56
CA ILE A 21 13.06 -4.82 3.95
C ILE A 21 11.83 -3.91 4.06
N GLU A 22 11.90 -2.72 3.45
CA GLU A 22 10.82 -1.74 3.47
C GLU A 22 9.55 -2.26 2.78
N LEU A 23 9.69 -2.84 1.58
CA LEU A 23 8.58 -3.43 0.84
C LEU A 23 7.96 -4.62 1.60
N ILE A 24 8.77 -5.46 2.25
CA ILE A 24 8.29 -6.55 3.12
C ILE A 24 7.52 -5.98 4.31
N GLY A 25 7.98 -4.86 4.89
CA GLY A 25 7.28 -4.13 5.94
C GLY A 25 5.88 -3.70 5.53
N PHE A 26 5.70 -3.26 4.28
CA PHE A 26 4.38 -2.95 3.70
C PHE A 26 3.56 -4.19 3.27
N GLY A 27 4.06 -5.40 3.52
CA GLY A 27 3.39 -6.64 3.14
C GLY A 27 3.42 -6.90 1.63
N ALA A 28 4.43 -6.42 0.91
CA ALA A 28 4.62 -6.74 -0.50
C ALA A 28 4.80 -8.26 -0.69
N ARG A 29 4.16 -8.81 -1.73
CA ARG A 29 4.37 -10.20 -2.13
C ARG A 29 5.75 -10.38 -2.77
N LEU A 30 6.27 -11.61 -2.71
CA LEU A 30 7.58 -11.96 -3.28
C LEU A 30 7.71 -11.56 -4.75
N GLN A 31 6.66 -11.73 -5.56
CA GLN A 31 6.65 -11.33 -6.97
C GLN A 31 6.82 -9.82 -7.19
N VAL A 32 6.37 -8.99 -6.25
CA VAL A 32 6.63 -7.54 -6.29
C VAL A 32 8.10 -7.27 -5.96
N LEU A 33 8.65 -7.94 -4.95
CA LEU A 33 10.07 -7.81 -4.59
C LEU A 33 10.97 -8.20 -5.76
N GLU A 34 10.70 -9.34 -6.41
CA GLU A 34 11.43 -9.83 -7.59
C GLU A 34 11.40 -8.85 -8.77
N ALA A 35 10.37 -8.00 -8.86
CA ALA A 35 10.23 -7.02 -9.93
C ALA A 35 10.92 -5.67 -9.62
N GLU A 36 11.20 -5.37 -8.34
CA GLU A 36 11.71 -4.06 -7.92
C GLU A 36 13.16 -4.09 -7.41
N VAL A 37 13.70 -5.25 -7.04
CA VAL A 37 15.11 -5.38 -6.59
C VAL A 37 15.87 -6.45 -7.38
N SER A 38 17.21 -6.38 -7.34
CA SER A 38 18.09 -7.31 -8.10
C SER A 38 18.58 -8.51 -7.28
N LEU A 39 18.02 -8.72 -6.07
CA LEU A 39 18.32 -9.85 -5.21
C LEU A 39 17.75 -11.15 -5.78
N SER A 40 18.44 -12.27 -5.55
CA SER A 40 17.91 -13.57 -5.96
C SER A 40 16.67 -13.94 -5.14
N ARG A 41 15.77 -14.71 -5.76
CA ARG A 41 14.57 -15.24 -5.11
C ARG A 41 14.85 -15.91 -3.77
N ASP A 42 15.92 -16.71 -3.66
CA ASP A 42 16.28 -17.40 -2.41
C ASP A 42 16.72 -16.44 -1.31
N ARG A 43 17.37 -15.31 -1.65
CA ARG A 43 17.71 -14.27 -0.67
C ARG A 43 16.45 -13.55 -0.20
N LEU A 44 15.55 -13.20 -1.13
CA LEU A 44 14.27 -12.55 -0.81
C LEU A 44 13.37 -13.44 0.05
N ALA A 45 13.26 -14.73 -0.27
CA ALA A 45 12.44 -15.68 0.48
C ALA A 45 12.97 -15.89 1.91
N ARG A 46 14.30 -15.96 2.09
CA ARG A 46 14.93 -16.02 3.41
C ARG A 46 14.68 -14.75 4.21
N LEU A 47 14.95 -13.59 3.62
CA LEU A 47 14.71 -12.29 4.24
C LEU A 47 13.24 -12.11 4.66
N TYR A 48 12.29 -12.51 3.81
CA TYR A 48 10.86 -12.47 4.15
C TYR A 48 10.54 -13.34 5.37
N LYS A 49 11.07 -14.56 5.42
CA LYS A 49 10.85 -15.48 6.54
C LYS A 49 11.47 -14.96 7.83
N GLU A 50 12.65 -14.35 7.75
CA GLU A 50 13.32 -13.73 8.90
C GLU A 50 12.50 -12.55 9.45
N LEU A 51 11.96 -11.69 8.60
CA LEU A 51 11.20 -10.51 9.01
C LEU A 51 9.74 -10.80 9.43
N ARG A 52 9.09 -11.78 8.79
CA ARG A 52 7.65 -12.05 8.98
C ARG A 52 7.37 -13.33 9.77
N GLY A 53 8.38 -14.15 10.04
CA GLY A 53 8.24 -15.46 10.70
C GLY A 53 7.56 -16.54 9.85
N VAL A 54 6.96 -16.18 8.72
CA VAL A 54 6.21 -17.08 7.83
C VAL A 54 6.79 -17.07 6.42
N SER A 55 6.58 -18.16 5.69
CA SER A 55 6.95 -18.21 4.27
C SER A 55 6.12 -17.21 3.45
N PRO A 56 6.70 -16.61 2.38
CA PRO A 56 5.95 -15.76 1.47
C PRO A 56 4.68 -16.44 0.95
N PRO A 57 3.55 -15.73 0.84
CA PRO A 57 2.33 -16.28 0.26
C PRO A 57 2.59 -16.82 -1.15
N LYS A 58 2.13 -18.06 -1.39
CA LYS A 58 2.15 -18.66 -2.71
C LYS A 58 0.95 -18.17 -3.52
N GLY A 59 1.08 -18.18 -4.85
CA GLY A 59 0.03 -17.79 -5.77
C GLY A 59 0.38 -16.54 -6.56
N GLN A 60 -0.33 -16.35 -7.66
CA GLN A 60 -0.09 -15.24 -8.58
C GLN A 60 -0.66 -13.93 -8.03
N LEU A 61 -0.09 -12.80 -8.48
CA LEU A 61 -0.69 -11.47 -8.28
C LEU A 61 -2.11 -11.41 -8.85
N PRO A 62 -2.97 -10.51 -8.36
CA PRO A 62 -4.28 -10.28 -8.98
C PRO A 62 -4.11 -9.90 -10.46
N PHE A 63 -4.78 -10.61 -11.36
CA PHE A 63 -4.73 -10.36 -12.81
C PHE A 63 -5.89 -9.51 -13.32
N SER A 64 -7.02 -9.50 -12.62
CA SER A 64 -8.18 -8.72 -13.03
C SER A 64 -8.21 -7.35 -12.34
N PRO A 65 -8.60 -6.29 -13.08
CA PRO A 65 -8.78 -4.96 -12.51
C PRO A 65 -10.09 -4.82 -11.72
N ASP A 66 -11.02 -5.77 -11.81
CA ASP A 66 -12.39 -5.67 -11.26
C ASP A 66 -12.44 -5.32 -9.78
N TRP A 67 -11.47 -5.80 -9.00
CA TRP A 67 -11.40 -5.48 -7.57
C TRP A 67 -11.33 -3.96 -7.34
N PHE A 68 -10.60 -3.22 -8.19
CA PHE A 68 -10.45 -1.77 -8.09
C PHE A 68 -11.72 -1.00 -8.46
N LEU A 69 -12.72 -1.65 -9.05
CA LEU A 69 -13.99 -1.03 -9.44
C LEU A 69 -15.09 -1.22 -8.39
N THR A 70 -14.86 -2.12 -7.42
CA THR A 70 -15.81 -2.31 -6.32
C THR A 70 -15.79 -1.13 -5.36
N TRP A 71 -16.94 -0.80 -4.77
CA TRP A 71 -17.17 0.46 -4.04
C TRP A 71 -16.06 0.90 -3.08
N ARG A 72 -15.83 0.18 -1.96
CA ARG A 72 -14.80 0.56 -0.98
C ARG A 72 -13.38 0.50 -1.60
N PRO A 73 -12.94 -0.61 -2.22
CA PRO A 73 -11.66 -0.67 -2.92
C PRO A 73 -11.39 0.47 -3.90
N ASN A 74 -12.40 0.89 -4.66
CA ASN A 74 -12.29 1.99 -5.62
C ASN A 74 -11.93 3.30 -4.93
N VAL A 75 -12.56 3.63 -3.80
CA VAL A 75 -12.25 4.83 -3.03
C VAL A 75 -10.78 4.83 -2.57
N HIS A 76 -10.31 3.74 -1.96
CA HIS A 76 -8.91 3.64 -1.50
C HIS A 76 -7.91 3.65 -2.66
N ALA A 77 -8.22 2.93 -3.76
CA ALA A 77 -7.39 2.90 -4.97
C ALA A 77 -7.28 4.28 -5.62
N SER A 78 -8.37 5.02 -5.64
CA SER A 78 -8.43 6.37 -6.22
C SER A 78 -7.66 7.39 -5.39
N LEU A 79 -7.76 7.30 -4.05
CA LEU A 79 -6.96 8.11 -3.14
C LEU A 79 -5.48 7.87 -3.37
N PHE A 80 -5.04 6.60 -3.31
CA PHE A 80 -3.64 6.23 -3.55
C PHE A 80 -3.16 6.71 -4.94
N LEU A 81 -3.91 6.44 -6.01
CA LEU A 81 -3.48 6.76 -7.36
C LEU A 81 -3.42 8.28 -7.59
N SER A 82 -4.33 9.04 -6.98
CA SER A 82 -4.30 10.51 -7.03
C SER A 82 -3.03 11.04 -6.34
N THR A 83 -2.68 10.50 -5.18
CA THR A 83 -1.42 10.84 -4.47
C THR A 83 -0.20 10.44 -5.31
N TYR A 84 -0.19 9.24 -5.90
CA TYR A 84 0.89 8.79 -6.77
C TYR A 84 1.08 9.72 -7.98
N ARG A 85 -0.01 10.14 -8.64
CA ARG A 85 0.03 11.07 -9.78
C ARG A 85 0.46 12.47 -9.37
N PHE A 86 0.08 12.92 -8.18
CA PHE A 86 0.57 14.17 -7.62
C PHE A 86 2.09 14.11 -7.43
N LEU A 87 2.61 13.07 -6.78
CA LEU A 87 4.07 12.93 -6.60
C LEU A 87 4.80 12.76 -7.93
N GLU A 88 4.20 12.09 -8.92
CA GLU A 88 4.77 11.98 -10.26
C GLU A 88 5.00 13.33 -10.92
N ALA A 89 4.06 14.25 -10.78
CA ALA A 89 4.16 15.57 -11.37
C ALA A 89 5.12 16.51 -10.62
N HIS A 90 5.43 16.26 -9.34
CA HIS A 90 6.08 17.27 -8.49
C HIS A 90 7.36 16.82 -7.77
N SER A 91 7.67 15.52 -7.67
CA SER A 91 8.75 15.04 -6.77
C SER A 91 10.05 14.64 -7.47
N GLY A 92 10.04 14.40 -8.80
CA GLY A 92 11.20 13.86 -9.52
C GLY A 92 11.66 12.45 -9.07
N GLN A 93 10.92 11.81 -8.17
CA GLN A 93 11.25 10.50 -7.62
C GLN A 93 11.19 9.41 -8.69
N VAL A 94 12.08 8.42 -8.58
CA VAL A 94 11.98 7.18 -9.34
C VAL A 94 10.73 6.40 -8.94
N ARG A 95 10.30 5.50 -9.82
CA ARG A 95 9.00 4.82 -9.74
C ARG A 95 8.72 4.14 -8.39
N ILE A 96 9.69 3.39 -7.84
CA ILE A 96 9.49 2.64 -6.59
C ILE A 96 9.50 3.53 -5.35
N ASP A 97 10.36 4.55 -5.30
CA ASP A 97 10.39 5.51 -4.19
C ASP A 97 9.10 6.33 -4.13
N ARG A 98 8.56 6.66 -5.30
CA ARG A 98 7.25 7.29 -5.45
C ARG A 98 6.12 6.38 -4.98
N MET A 99 6.16 5.10 -5.34
CA MET A 99 5.21 4.09 -4.87
C MET A 99 5.19 4.03 -3.33
N ILE A 100 6.37 3.97 -2.72
CA ILE A 100 6.55 3.95 -1.26
C ILE A 100 5.98 5.22 -0.62
N SER A 101 6.36 6.39 -1.14
CA SER A 101 5.92 7.69 -0.62
C SER A 101 4.40 7.84 -0.74
N ALA A 102 3.82 7.51 -1.89
CA ALA A 102 2.38 7.54 -2.11
C ALA A 102 1.62 6.57 -1.20
N TYR A 103 2.18 5.38 -0.96
CA TYR A 103 1.55 4.39 -0.11
C TYR A 103 1.56 4.79 1.37
N ARG A 104 2.66 5.39 1.86
CA ARG A 104 2.73 5.97 3.21
C ARG A 104 1.68 7.04 3.42
N LEU A 105 1.62 8.02 2.52
CA LEU A 105 0.62 9.10 2.57
C LEU A 105 -0.81 8.56 2.52
N TYR A 106 -1.06 7.53 1.71
CA TYR A 106 -2.34 6.82 1.70
C TYR A 106 -2.67 6.20 3.06
N GLN A 107 -1.73 5.48 3.69
CA GLN A 107 -1.95 4.87 5.01
C GLN A 107 -2.21 5.92 6.09
N GLU A 108 -1.47 7.02 6.08
CA GLU A 108 -1.65 8.15 6.99
C GLU A 108 -3.04 8.79 6.81
N GLN A 109 -3.46 9.04 5.57
CA GLN A 109 -4.79 9.58 5.27
C GLN A 109 -5.92 8.68 5.76
N ILE A 110 -5.80 7.35 5.56
CA ILE A 110 -6.79 6.38 6.04
C ILE A 110 -6.82 6.32 7.57
N ALA A 111 -5.65 6.35 8.22
CA ALA A 111 -5.57 6.37 9.68
C ALA A 111 -6.20 7.65 10.26
N MET A 112 -5.99 8.82 9.65
CA MET A 112 -6.57 10.09 10.09
C MET A 112 -8.10 10.09 10.09
N ILE A 113 -8.74 9.38 9.15
CA ILE A 113 -10.20 9.28 9.07
C ILE A 113 -10.77 8.09 9.86
N GLY A 114 -9.93 7.34 10.58
CA GLY A 114 -10.35 6.20 11.39
C GLY A 114 -10.88 5.00 10.58
N GLU A 115 -10.51 4.89 9.30
CA GLU A 115 -10.87 3.75 8.45
C GLU A 115 -9.77 2.68 8.44
N GLU A 116 -10.13 1.47 8.03
CA GLU A 116 -9.18 0.38 7.85
C GLU A 116 -8.51 0.43 6.48
N VAL A 117 -7.24 0.04 6.43
CA VAL A 117 -6.50 -0.08 5.15
C VAL A 117 -7.06 -1.25 4.34
N VAL A 118 -7.78 -0.94 3.25
CA VAL A 118 -8.33 -1.92 2.31
C VAL A 118 -7.38 -2.23 1.16
N LEU A 119 -6.56 -1.26 0.73
CA LEU A 119 -5.62 -1.40 -0.37
C LEU A 119 -4.26 -1.85 0.17
N SER A 120 -3.88 -3.10 -0.10
CA SER A 120 -2.52 -3.57 0.19
C SER A 120 -1.50 -2.97 -0.76
N PHE A 121 -0.23 -2.89 -0.33
CA PHE A 121 0.86 -2.38 -1.18
C PHE A 121 0.97 -3.14 -2.50
N THR A 122 0.81 -4.47 -2.45
CA THR A 122 0.82 -5.31 -3.66
C THR A 122 -0.28 -4.90 -4.65
N ARG A 123 -1.50 -4.61 -4.16
CA ARG A 123 -2.58 -4.13 -5.04
C ARG A 123 -2.33 -2.72 -5.55
N ALA A 124 -1.76 -1.84 -4.73
CA ALA A 124 -1.36 -0.50 -5.16
C ALA A 124 -0.31 -0.58 -6.29
N TRP A 125 0.68 -1.46 -6.16
CA TRP A 125 1.67 -1.73 -7.20
C TRP A 125 1.03 -2.26 -8.48
N THR A 126 0.12 -3.23 -8.37
CA THR A 126 -0.62 -3.77 -9.52
C THR A 126 -1.48 -2.71 -10.20
N LEU A 127 -2.12 -1.81 -9.44
CA LEU A 127 -2.89 -0.70 -9.99
C LEU A 127 -2.02 0.20 -10.87
N VAL A 128 -0.82 0.56 -10.41
CA VAL A 128 0.09 1.38 -11.23
C VAL A 128 0.47 0.65 -12.52
N ARG A 129 0.71 -0.66 -12.48
CA ARG A 129 0.93 -1.47 -13.70
C ARG A 129 -0.28 -1.42 -14.65
N PHE A 130 -1.50 -1.55 -14.14
CA PHE A 130 -2.70 -1.44 -15.00
C PHE A 130 -2.85 -0.06 -15.65
N VAL A 131 -2.42 1.00 -14.96
CA VAL A 131 -2.42 2.35 -15.54
C VAL A 131 -1.29 2.52 -16.56
N GLU A 132 -0.09 1.98 -16.30
CA GLU A 132 1.02 1.94 -17.27
C GLU A 132 0.60 1.21 -18.56
N CYS A 133 -0.16 0.11 -18.44
CA CYS A 133 -0.72 -0.64 -19.56
C CYS A 133 -2.02 -0.06 -20.14
N ARG A 134 -2.46 1.14 -19.72
CA ARG A 134 -3.69 1.83 -20.19
C ARG A 134 -4.97 1.00 -20.07
N THR A 135 -5.04 0.11 -19.08
CA THR A 135 -6.26 -0.64 -18.76
C THR A 135 -7.14 0.11 -17.76
N MET A 136 -6.51 0.92 -16.90
CA MET A 136 -7.16 1.71 -15.87
C MET A 136 -6.71 3.17 -15.92
N GLU A 137 -7.57 4.08 -15.48
CA GLU A 137 -7.28 5.51 -15.41
C GLU A 137 -8.04 6.19 -14.26
N LEU A 138 -7.75 7.47 -14.02
CA LEU A 138 -8.56 8.33 -13.16
C LEU A 138 -9.54 9.14 -14.01
N CYS A 139 -10.83 9.10 -13.67
CA CYS A 139 -11.86 9.95 -14.26
C CYS A 139 -12.55 10.82 -13.21
N SER A 140 -13.13 11.94 -13.63
CA SER A 140 -13.90 12.80 -12.73
C SER A 140 -15.35 12.32 -12.59
N CYS A 141 -15.83 12.25 -11.36
CA CYS A 141 -17.24 12.06 -11.06
C CYS A 141 -18.05 13.27 -11.51
N LYS A 142 -19.17 13.04 -12.21
CA LYS A 142 -20.09 14.12 -12.64
C LYS A 142 -20.90 14.75 -11.51
N CYS A 143 -20.98 14.11 -10.34
CA CYS A 143 -21.70 14.63 -9.18
C CYS A 143 -20.80 15.43 -8.23
N CYS A 144 -19.71 14.83 -7.74
CA CYS A 144 -18.82 15.50 -6.77
C CYS A 144 -17.51 16.06 -7.36
N GLY A 145 -17.21 15.83 -8.64
CA GLY A 145 -15.96 16.27 -9.29
C GLY A 145 -14.71 15.45 -8.93
N GLY A 146 -14.75 14.65 -7.86
CA GLY A 146 -13.63 13.84 -7.39
C GLY A 146 -13.09 12.86 -8.43
N LYS A 147 -11.81 12.51 -8.33
CA LYS A 147 -11.11 11.59 -9.24
C LYS A 147 -11.23 10.15 -8.75
N TYR A 148 -11.68 9.25 -9.63
CA TYR A 148 -11.86 7.84 -9.30
C TYR A 148 -11.28 6.91 -10.36
N VAL A 149 -10.83 5.76 -9.91
CA VAL A 149 -10.32 4.68 -10.75
C VAL A 149 -11.44 4.10 -11.61
N ARG A 150 -11.19 3.94 -12.90
CA ARG A 150 -12.12 3.39 -13.89
C ARG A 150 -11.35 2.56 -14.93
N HIS A 151 -12.04 1.72 -15.69
CA HIS A 151 -11.54 1.17 -16.95
C HIS A 151 -11.38 2.23 -18.05
N THR A 152 -10.21 2.27 -18.69
CA THR A 152 -9.93 3.23 -19.77
C THR A 152 -10.90 3.15 -20.95
N TYR A 153 -11.42 1.95 -21.25
CA TYR A 153 -12.32 1.70 -22.39
C TYR A 153 -13.81 1.64 -22.00
N ASP A 154 -14.17 2.13 -20.82
CA ASP A 154 -15.57 2.18 -20.41
C ASP A 154 -16.35 3.24 -21.21
N LEU A 155 -17.38 2.78 -21.92
CA LEU A 155 -18.20 3.60 -22.83
C LEU A 155 -19.17 4.56 -22.09
N GLN A 156 -19.31 4.44 -20.77
CA GLN A 156 -20.19 5.29 -19.98
C GLN A 156 -19.63 6.72 -19.89
N SER A 157 -20.23 7.71 -20.55
CA SER A 157 -19.74 9.11 -20.48
C SER A 157 -20.06 9.82 -19.15
N ASN A 158 -21.01 9.29 -18.39
CA ASN A 158 -21.57 9.91 -17.18
C ASN A 158 -21.18 9.17 -15.90
N PHE A 159 -19.87 8.98 -15.69
CA PHE A 159 -19.38 8.30 -14.49
C PHE A 159 -19.82 9.00 -13.18
N VAL A 160 -20.46 8.24 -12.30
CA VAL A 160 -20.82 8.64 -10.93
C VAL A 160 -20.12 7.71 -9.95
N CYS A 161 -19.40 8.27 -8.98
CA CYS A 161 -18.63 7.46 -8.04
C CYS A 161 -19.55 6.76 -7.03
N GLY A 162 -19.05 5.67 -6.43
CA GLY A 162 -19.83 4.94 -5.44
C GLY A 162 -20.06 5.70 -4.12
N LEU A 163 -19.43 6.86 -3.89
CA LEU A 163 -19.81 7.72 -2.76
C LEU A 163 -21.06 8.56 -3.07
N CYS A 164 -21.21 9.01 -4.33
CA CYS A 164 -22.39 9.74 -4.79
C CYS A 164 -23.57 8.82 -5.11
N ALA A 165 -23.29 7.59 -5.57
CA ALA A 165 -24.29 6.54 -5.78
C ALA A 165 -23.89 5.26 -5.03
N PRO A 166 -24.06 5.21 -3.69
CA PRO A 166 -23.69 4.05 -2.90
C PRO A 166 -24.47 2.80 -3.29
N PRO A 167 -23.82 1.63 -3.41
CA PRO A 167 -24.54 0.39 -3.64
C PRO A 167 -25.41 0.03 -2.43
N PRO A 168 -26.48 -0.77 -2.57
CA PRO A 168 -27.36 -1.16 -1.45
C PRO A 168 -26.62 -1.76 -0.24
N ARG A 169 -25.48 -2.40 -0.48
CA ARG A 169 -24.64 -3.01 0.57
C ARG A 169 -23.87 -1.99 1.42
N ALA A 170 -23.84 -0.72 1.00
CA ALA A 170 -23.15 0.35 1.72
C ALA A 170 -23.71 0.63 3.11
N ALA A 171 -25.03 0.49 3.26
CA ALA A 171 -25.71 0.77 4.52
C ALA A 171 -25.42 -0.27 5.63
N LYS A 172 -24.89 -1.45 5.30
CA LYS A 172 -24.77 -2.57 6.26
C LYS A 172 -23.53 -2.49 7.16
N GLY A 173 -22.64 -1.52 6.94
CA GLY A 173 -21.39 -1.33 7.70
C GLY A 173 -21.53 -0.53 9.01
N ARG A 174 -22.64 0.17 9.23
CA ARG A 174 -22.91 0.86 10.50
C ARG A 174 -23.81 0.01 11.37
N LYS A 175 -23.24 -0.95 12.12
CA LYS A 175 -23.91 -1.36 13.35
C LYS A 175 -23.85 -0.16 14.29
N ALA A 176 -24.96 0.56 14.41
CA ALA A 176 -25.15 1.49 15.52
C ALA A 176 -24.87 0.70 16.80
N LYS A 177 -23.96 1.20 17.63
CA LYS A 177 -23.78 0.70 18.99
C LYS A 177 -25.13 0.90 19.69
N PRO A 178 -25.84 -0.15 20.13
CA PRO A 178 -27.00 0.07 20.96
C PRO A 178 -26.50 0.64 22.28
N ASP A 179 -26.95 1.85 22.60
CA ASP A 179 -26.90 2.35 23.98
C ASP A 179 -27.78 1.44 24.82
N ASN A 180 -27.18 0.71 25.78
CA ASN A 180 -27.91 0.22 26.94
C ASN A 180 -26.97 0.08 28.15
N PRO A 181 -27.43 0.39 29.37
CA PRO A 181 -26.62 0.40 30.57
C PRO A 181 -26.51 -1.01 31.18
N ALA A 182 -25.42 -1.19 31.93
CA ALA A 182 -25.20 -2.14 33.03
C ALA A 182 -25.38 -3.67 32.82
N GLY A 183 -24.25 -4.37 32.92
CA GLY A 183 -24.08 -5.61 33.71
C GLY A 183 -24.43 -6.95 33.05
N VAL A 184 -23.42 -7.79 32.80
CA VAL A 184 -23.15 -9.08 33.49
C VAL A 184 -21.91 -9.73 32.86
N VAL A 185 -21.06 -10.29 33.72
CA VAL A 185 -19.79 -10.98 33.47
C VAL A 185 -19.97 -12.32 32.74
N HIS A 186 -19.05 -12.65 31.83
CA HIS A 186 -18.60 -14.04 31.64
C HIS A 186 -17.18 -14.10 31.06
N ALA A 187 -16.38 -14.98 31.66
CA ALA A 187 -14.97 -15.21 31.40
C ALA A 187 -14.71 -15.89 30.05
N GLY A 188 -13.65 -15.46 29.35
CA GLY A 188 -13.10 -16.08 28.15
C GLY A 188 -11.78 -15.41 27.79
N MET A 189 -10.69 -16.19 27.82
CA MET A 189 -9.30 -15.76 27.69
C MET A 189 -9.03 -14.81 26.51
N SER A 190 -8.52 -13.61 26.82
CA SER A 190 -7.96 -12.66 25.86
C SER A 190 -6.44 -12.76 25.88
N VAL A 191 -5.85 -13.18 24.77
CA VAL A 191 -4.41 -13.06 24.51
C VAL A 191 -4.13 -11.60 24.16
N ARG A 192 -3.34 -10.92 25.01
CA ARG A 192 -2.92 -9.52 24.82
C ARG A 192 -1.82 -9.43 23.75
N PRO A 193 -1.87 -8.47 22.81
CA PRO A 193 -0.71 -8.12 22.00
C PRO A 193 0.02 -6.92 22.62
N ASP A 194 0.68 -7.13 23.76
CA ASP A 194 1.60 -6.15 24.38
C ASP A 194 3.04 -6.67 24.30
N SER A 195 3.67 -6.58 23.14
CA SER A 195 5.14 -6.71 23.04
C SER A 195 5.80 -5.97 21.88
N ASP A 196 5.09 -5.62 20.80
CA ASP A 196 5.77 -5.14 19.58
C ASP A 196 5.81 -3.61 19.43
N ILE A 197 4.99 -2.87 20.18
CA ILE A 197 5.02 -1.38 20.18
C ILE A 197 6.22 -0.85 20.98
N ALA A 198 6.66 -1.57 22.03
CA ALA A 198 7.79 -1.16 22.85
C ALA A 198 9.12 -1.19 22.07
N LEU A 199 9.27 -2.14 21.14
CA LEU A 199 10.48 -2.28 20.32
C LEU A 199 10.60 -1.14 19.29
N LEU A 200 9.50 -0.77 18.64
CA LEU A 200 9.47 0.36 17.69
C LEU A 200 9.67 1.71 18.39
N ALA A 201 9.11 1.89 19.59
CA ALA A 201 9.32 3.09 20.40
C ALA A 201 10.76 3.23 20.91
N HIS A 202 11.46 2.11 21.16
CA HIS A 202 12.86 2.13 21.58
C HIS A 202 13.81 2.50 20.42
N MET A 203 13.49 2.08 19.17
CA MET A 203 14.29 2.40 17.99
C MET A 203 14.17 3.88 17.57
N ALA A 204 13.00 4.50 17.77
CA ALA A 204 12.77 5.90 17.47
C ALA A 204 13.53 6.89 18.38
N LYS A 205 13.96 6.45 19.58
CA LYS A 205 14.70 7.28 20.54
C LYS A 205 16.21 7.36 20.31
N ARG A 206 16.76 6.70 19.28
CA ARG A 206 18.22 6.57 19.07
C ARG A 206 18.79 7.18 17.78
N ALA A 207 18.02 7.97 17.02
CA ALA A 207 18.54 8.69 15.86
C ALA A 207 18.91 10.14 16.23
N PRO A 208 20.19 10.57 16.16
CA PRO A 208 20.55 11.98 16.35
C PRO A 208 20.27 12.82 15.10
N ALA A 209 19.74 14.01 15.38
CA ALA A 209 19.56 15.24 14.61
C ALA A 209 20.09 15.32 13.16
N LEU A 210 19.17 15.53 12.21
CA LEU A 210 19.38 16.43 11.06
C LEU A 210 18.34 17.55 11.13
N ALA A 211 18.68 18.62 11.83
CA ALA A 211 17.96 19.89 11.80
C ALA A 211 18.99 21.00 11.62
N ALA A 212 19.32 21.31 10.37
CA ALA A 212 19.95 22.56 9.96
C ALA A 212 19.90 22.62 8.44
N PHE A 213 18.90 23.28 7.87
CA PHE A 213 19.02 24.04 6.61
C PHE A 213 17.71 24.81 6.36
N HIS A 214 17.52 25.88 7.14
CA HIS A 214 16.71 27.02 6.73
C HIS A 214 17.31 28.27 7.40
N ALA A 215 18.24 28.91 6.69
CA ALA A 215 18.56 30.34 6.78
C ALA A 215 19.66 30.67 5.76
N GLN A 216 19.23 31.00 4.54
CA GLN A 216 19.72 32.09 3.68
C GLN A 216 19.09 31.97 2.29
#